data_AF-A0A811Q1C5-F1
#
_entry.id   AF-A0A811Q1C5-F1
#
_cell.length_a   1.000
_cell.length_b   1.000
_cell.length_c   1.000
_cell.angle_alpha   90.00
_cell.angle_beta   90.00
_cell.angle_gamma   90.00
#
_symmetry.space_group_name_H-M   'P 1'
#
loop_
_entity.id
_entity.type
_entity.pdbx_description
1 polymer ?
#
loop_
_entity_poly.entity_id
_entity_poly.type
_entity_poly.pdbx_seq_one_letter_code
_entity_poly.pdbx_strand_id
1 'polypeptide(L)'
;MKKKKKAKKPAPPAPASSSDDNDGDADYEEGGERAEPQGGAVRRCTHCQIEKTPQWRAGPLGPKTLCNACGVRYKSGRLFPEYRPAASPTFVPSIHSNSHKKVVEMRQKAVRSGDPSCDLLQFIRRRD
;
A
#
# COMPACT_ATOMS: atom_id res chain seq x y z
N MET A 1 31.58 0.44 27.83
CA MET A 1 30.31 0.43 27.07
C MET A 1 30.51 1.06 25.68
N LYS A 2 30.46 0.27 24.60
CA LYS A 2 30.74 0.75 23.23
C LYS A 2 29.46 1.31 22.56
N LYS A 3 29.28 2.63 22.58
CA LYS A 3 28.19 3.34 21.88
C LYS A 3 28.39 3.23 20.35
N LYS A 4 27.65 2.33 19.71
CA LYS A 4 27.65 2.19 18.24
C LYS A 4 26.85 3.34 17.60
N LYS A 5 27.57 4.32 17.04
CA LYS A 5 27.02 5.38 16.19
C LYS A 5 26.42 4.76 14.92
N LYS A 6 25.11 4.87 14.72
CA LYS A 6 24.44 4.45 13.48
C LYS A 6 24.74 5.46 12.37
N ALA A 7 25.51 5.04 11.37
CA ALA A 7 25.81 5.82 10.18
C ALA A 7 24.57 5.95 9.27
N LYS A 8 24.37 7.17 8.74
CA LYS A 8 23.36 7.54 7.73
C LYS A 8 23.58 6.74 6.43
N LYS A 9 22.53 6.15 5.87
CA LYS A 9 22.55 5.60 4.50
C LYS A 9 22.20 6.71 3.50
N PRO A 10 22.94 6.87 2.39
CA PRO A 10 22.62 7.83 1.35
C PRO A 10 21.44 7.37 0.48
N ALA A 11 20.73 8.34 -0.10
CA ALA A 11 19.60 8.15 -1.00
C ALA A 11 20.04 7.64 -2.39
N PRO A 12 19.18 6.90 -3.12
CA PRO A 12 19.44 6.55 -4.52
C PRO A 12 19.22 7.76 -5.44
N PRO A 13 19.93 7.84 -6.59
CA PRO A 13 19.80 8.94 -7.55
C PRO A 13 18.54 8.83 -8.41
N ALA A 14 18.02 9.99 -8.83
CA ALA A 14 16.92 10.12 -9.80
C ALA A 14 17.44 10.00 -11.25
N PRO A 15 16.68 9.40 -12.19
CA PRO A 15 16.94 9.56 -13.61
C PRO A 15 16.32 10.86 -14.16
N ALA A 16 17.05 11.44 -15.12
CA ALA A 16 16.77 12.69 -15.80
C ALA A 16 15.67 12.60 -16.87
N SER A 17 15.17 13.79 -17.20
CA SER A 17 14.20 14.27 -18.18
C SER A 17 14.13 13.60 -19.56
N SER A 18 12.90 13.52 -20.07
CA SER A 18 12.58 13.75 -21.49
C SER A 18 11.32 14.62 -21.57
N SER A 19 11.36 15.62 -22.45
CA SER A 19 10.35 16.63 -22.75
C SER A 19 9.44 16.18 -23.89
N ASP A 20 8.13 16.27 -23.69
CA ASP A 20 7.13 16.24 -24.76
C ASP A 20 6.06 17.29 -24.44
N ASP A 21 5.97 18.30 -25.29
CA ASP A 21 4.99 19.38 -25.27
C ASP A 21 3.62 18.87 -25.79
N ASN A 22 2.57 19.00 -24.99
CA ASN A 22 1.19 18.85 -25.48
C ASN A 22 0.27 19.86 -24.79
N ASP A 23 -0.06 20.92 -25.54
CA ASP A 23 -1.13 21.87 -25.26
C ASP A 23 -2.49 21.17 -25.46
N GLY A 24 -3.25 21.05 -24.38
CA GLY A 24 -4.58 20.45 -24.36
C GLY A 24 -5.40 21.05 -23.22
N ASP A 25 -5.93 22.24 -23.45
CA ASP A 25 -6.93 22.92 -22.64
C ASP A 25 -8.21 22.06 -22.58
N ALA A 26 -8.45 21.46 -21.42
CA ALA A 26 -9.70 20.79 -21.09
C ALA A 26 -10.04 21.14 -19.65
N ASP A 27 -10.81 22.21 -19.52
CA ASP A 27 -11.58 22.60 -18.35
C ASP A 27 -12.29 21.38 -17.72
N TYR A 28 -11.82 20.96 -16.55
CA TYR A 28 -12.58 20.12 -15.64
C TYR A 28 -12.62 20.84 -14.28
N GLU A 29 -13.60 21.71 -14.14
CA GLU A 29 -14.00 22.21 -12.84
C GLU A 29 -14.45 21.06 -11.93
N GLU A 30 -14.14 21.26 -10.65
CA GLU A 30 -14.94 20.87 -9.49
C GLU A 30 -14.39 19.77 -8.56
N GLY A 31 -14.22 20.15 -7.29
CA GLY A 31 -14.27 19.21 -6.17
C GLY A 31 -12.96 18.92 -5.45
N GLY A 32 -12.15 19.94 -5.18
CA GLY A 32 -11.13 19.90 -4.13
C GLY A 32 -11.75 19.78 -2.73
N GLU A 33 -12.41 18.67 -2.44
CA GLU A 33 -13.03 18.40 -1.14
C GLU A 33 -11.91 18.23 -0.09
N ARG A 34 -11.59 19.32 0.62
CA ARG A 34 -11.09 19.26 2.00
C ARG A 34 -12.13 18.49 2.81
N ALA A 35 -11.99 17.17 2.84
CA ALA A 35 -12.73 16.31 3.75
C ALA A 35 -12.18 16.53 5.18
N GLU A 36 -12.53 17.67 5.74
CA GLU A 36 -12.76 17.83 7.17
C GLU A 36 -13.79 16.76 7.60
N PRO A 37 -13.61 16.08 8.75
CA PRO A 37 -14.45 14.97 9.13
C PRO A 37 -15.81 15.49 9.62
N GLN A 38 -16.72 15.76 8.69
CA GLN A 38 -18.14 15.89 9.01
C GLN A 38 -18.69 14.48 9.31
N GLY A 39 -19.03 14.23 10.57
CA GLY A 39 -19.94 13.14 10.95
C GLY A 39 -19.35 11.74 11.15
N GLY A 40 -18.85 11.48 12.37
CA GLY A 40 -19.21 10.27 13.15
C GLY A 40 -18.71 8.89 12.73
N ALA A 41 -18.18 8.67 11.52
CA ALA A 41 -17.64 7.37 11.12
C ALA A 41 -16.11 7.38 11.17
N VAL A 42 -15.53 6.62 12.11
CA VAL A 42 -14.08 6.39 12.13
C VAL A 42 -13.68 5.70 10.82
N ARG A 43 -12.99 6.45 9.96
CA ARG A 43 -12.54 5.94 8.66
C ARG A 43 -11.47 4.88 8.87
N ARG A 44 -11.59 3.73 8.20
CA ARG A 44 -10.65 2.61 8.31
C ARG A 44 -10.16 2.15 6.95
N CYS A 45 -8.90 1.74 6.89
CA CYS A 45 -8.34 1.11 5.70
C CYS A 45 -9.03 -0.24 5.45
N THR A 46 -9.54 -0.47 4.25
CA THR A 46 -10.22 -1.72 3.89
C THR A 46 -9.28 -2.93 3.86
N HIS A 47 -7.97 -2.70 3.69
CA HIS A 47 -6.95 -3.75 3.67
C HIS A 47 -6.38 -4.05 5.07
N CYS A 48 -5.86 -3.02 5.76
CA CYS A 48 -5.16 -3.19 7.04
C CYS A 48 -5.92 -2.67 8.25
N GLN A 49 -7.13 -2.14 8.08
CA GLN A 49 -8.01 -1.68 9.17
C GLN A 49 -7.40 -0.60 10.07
N ILE A 50 -6.30 0.02 9.64
CA ILE A 50 -5.74 1.17 10.33
C ILE A 50 -6.69 2.36 10.21
N GLU A 51 -6.90 3.03 11.32
CA GLU A 51 -7.81 4.19 11.42
C GLU A 51 -7.02 5.50 11.36
N LYS A 52 -5.72 5.44 11.70
CA LYS A 52 -4.81 6.58 11.71
C LYS A 52 -3.83 6.47 10.54
N THR A 53 -3.89 7.41 9.61
CA THR A 53 -2.96 7.48 8.48
C THR A 53 -2.73 8.94 8.07
N PRO A 54 -1.52 9.34 7.67
CA PRO A 54 -1.25 10.72 7.25
C PRO A 54 -1.98 11.11 5.96
N GLN A 55 -2.35 10.14 5.12
CA GLN A 55 -3.05 10.37 3.87
C GLN A 55 -3.96 9.20 3.53
N TRP A 56 -5.22 9.49 3.21
CA TRP A 56 -6.15 8.53 2.63
C TRP A 56 -6.01 8.52 1.12
N ARG A 57 -5.97 7.33 0.52
CA ARG A 57 -5.85 7.10 -0.93
C ARG A 57 -7.07 6.33 -1.44
N ALA A 58 -7.36 6.47 -2.73
CA ALA A 58 -8.37 5.67 -3.40
C ALA A 58 -7.97 4.19 -3.46
N GLY A 59 -8.96 3.32 -3.37
CA GLY A 59 -8.82 1.87 -3.42
C GLY A 59 -9.92 1.23 -4.27
N PRO A 60 -10.06 -0.10 -4.24
CA PRO A 60 -11.02 -0.81 -5.09
C PRO A 60 -12.48 -0.45 -4.77
N LEU A 61 -12.74 -0.04 -3.53
CA LEU A 61 -14.08 0.30 -3.05
C LEU A 61 -14.38 1.82 -3.15
N GLY A 62 -13.58 2.57 -3.91
CA GLY A 62 -13.77 4.00 -4.13
C GLY A 62 -12.73 4.90 -3.44
N PRO A 63 -12.96 6.23 -3.45
CA PRO A 63 -12.02 7.22 -2.95
C PRO A 63 -11.81 7.08 -1.43
N LYS A 64 -10.60 7.41 -0.98
CA LYS A 64 -10.23 7.48 0.46
C LYS A 64 -10.47 6.16 1.25
N THR A 65 -10.46 5.00 0.61
CA THR A 65 -10.69 3.67 1.26
C THR A 65 -9.42 2.97 1.76
N LEU A 66 -8.23 3.40 1.32
CA LEU A 66 -6.96 2.82 1.72
C LEU A 66 -6.10 3.84 2.46
N CYS A 67 -5.31 3.34 3.42
CA CYS A 67 -4.27 4.16 4.04
C CYS A 67 -3.13 4.44 3.05
N ASN A 68 -2.24 5.39 3.39
CA ASN A 68 -1.14 5.77 2.50
C ASN A 68 -0.29 4.55 2.07
N ALA A 69 0.06 3.70 3.03
CA ALA A 69 0.88 2.52 2.78
C ALA A 69 0.18 1.51 1.85
N CYS A 70 -1.06 1.14 2.12
CA CYS A 70 -1.77 0.18 1.28
C CYS A 70 -2.11 0.78 -0.09
N GLY A 71 -2.47 2.06 -0.15
CA GLY A 71 -2.85 2.75 -1.38
C GLY A 71 -1.73 2.82 -2.42
N VAL A 72 -0.49 3.15 -2.02
CA VAL A 72 0.64 3.16 -2.97
C VAL A 72 0.96 1.77 -3.54
N ARG A 73 0.70 0.72 -2.76
CA ARG A 73 0.90 -0.68 -3.19
C ARG A 73 -0.24 -1.14 -4.09
N TYR A 74 -1.46 -0.72 -3.79
CA TYR A 74 -2.63 -0.99 -4.60
C TYR A 74 -2.49 -0.39 -6.00
N LYS A 75 -2.12 0.90 -6.10
CA LYS A 75 -1.91 1.57 -7.39
C LYS A 75 -0.85 0.90 -8.27
N SER A 76 0.12 0.23 -7.64
CA SER A 76 1.20 -0.48 -8.34
C SER A 76 0.95 -1.99 -8.51
N GLY A 77 -0.26 -2.49 -8.19
CA GLY A 77 -0.63 -3.90 -8.30
C GLY A 77 0.13 -4.84 -7.35
N ARG A 78 0.82 -4.29 -6.35
CA ARG A 78 1.73 -5.02 -5.46
C ARG A 78 1.19 -5.12 -4.03
N LEU A 79 -0.11 -4.88 -3.84
CA LEU A 79 -0.78 -5.06 -2.56
C LEU A 79 -1.19 -6.53 -2.40
N PHE A 80 -0.37 -7.26 -1.68
CA PHE A 80 -0.62 -8.67 -1.38
C PHE A 80 -1.35 -8.84 -0.04
N PRO A 81 -2.15 -9.91 0.15
CA PRO A 81 -2.79 -10.23 1.43
C PRO A 81 -1.80 -10.36 2.60
N GLU A 82 -0.61 -10.90 2.34
CA GLU A 82 0.44 -11.10 3.34
C GLU A 82 1.18 -9.78 3.67
N TYR A 83 1.01 -8.73 2.85
CA TYR A 83 1.58 -7.43 3.18
C TYR A 83 0.71 -6.71 4.21
N ARG A 84 1.26 -6.34 5.37
CA ARG A 84 0.53 -5.52 6.33
C ARG A 84 1.47 -4.58 7.11
N PRO A 85 1.15 -3.28 7.23
CA PRO A 85 1.95 -2.35 8.03
C PRO A 85 2.02 -2.79 9.49
N ALA A 86 3.13 -2.52 10.18
CA ALA A 86 3.30 -2.89 11.59
C ALA A 86 2.29 -2.19 12.54
N ALA A 87 1.83 -0.99 12.17
CA ALA A 87 0.83 -0.22 12.91
C ALA A 87 -0.62 -0.72 12.70
N SER A 88 -0.81 -1.76 11.89
CA SER A 88 -2.11 -2.36 11.63
C SER A 88 -2.58 -3.14 12.86
N PRO A 89 -3.82 -2.96 13.35
CA PRO A 89 -4.35 -3.71 14.49
C PRO A 89 -4.40 -5.22 14.23
N THR A 90 -4.50 -5.61 12.98
CA THR A 90 -4.61 -7.00 12.53
C THR A 90 -3.28 -7.56 11.98
N PHE A 91 -2.15 -6.95 12.35
CA PHE A 91 -0.83 -7.47 12.03
C PHE A 91 -0.55 -8.75 12.82
N VAL A 92 -0.20 -9.83 12.11
CA VAL A 92 0.12 -11.13 12.71
C VAL A 92 1.46 -11.58 12.15
N PRO A 93 2.55 -11.64 12.95
CA PRO A 93 3.90 -11.86 12.45
C PRO A 93 4.12 -13.19 11.69
N SER A 94 3.30 -14.20 11.93
CA SER A 94 3.39 -15.51 11.27
C SER A 94 2.90 -15.50 9.82
N ILE A 95 1.92 -14.64 9.50
CA ILE A 95 1.27 -14.58 8.19
C ILE A 95 1.49 -13.25 7.46
N HIS A 96 1.86 -12.20 8.18
CA HIS A 96 2.00 -10.86 7.64
C HIS A 96 3.42 -10.32 7.77
N SER A 97 3.84 -9.52 6.77
CA SER A 97 5.07 -8.76 6.84
C SER A 97 4.87 -7.29 6.43
N ASN A 98 5.61 -6.40 7.08
CA ASN A 98 5.64 -4.98 6.74
C ASN A 98 6.60 -4.66 5.58
N SER A 99 7.37 -5.64 5.10
CA SER A 99 8.34 -5.48 4.03
C SER A 99 7.89 -6.20 2.77
N HIS A 100 7.82 -5.48 1.66
CA HIS A 100 7.45 -6.05 0.37
C HIS A 100 8.40 -7.18 -0.05
N LYS A 101 9.71 -7.00 0.14
CA LYS A 101 10.71 -8.05 -0.15
C LYS A 101 10.39 -9.33 0.60
N LYS A 102 10.00 -9.22 1.88
CA LYS A 102 9.69 -10.39 2.70
C LYS A 102 8.41 -11.08 2.26
N VAL A 103 7.39 -10.33 1.85
CA VAL A 103 6.16 -10.91 1.29
C VAL A 103 6.44 -11.68 0.00
N VAL A 104 7.29 -11.14 -0.87
CA VAL A 104 7.71 -11.82 -2.10
C VAL A 104 8.49 -13.11 -1.76
N GLU A 105 9.42 -13.06 -0.80
CA GLU A 105 10.12 -14.25 -0.32
C GLU A 105 9.15 -15.31 0.27
N MET A 106 8.16 -14.89 1.06
CA MET A 106 7.14 -15.78 1.62
C MET A 106 6.37 -16.50 0.51
N ARG A 107 6.00 -15.78 -0.55
CA ARG A 107 5.34 -16.35 -1.74
C ARG A 107 6.23 -17.31 -2.51
N GLN A 108 7.49 -16.94 -2.77
CA GLN A 108 8.45 -17.84 -3.42
C GLN A 108 8.66 -19.13 -2.61
N LYS A 109 8.71 -19.02 -1.28
CA LYS A 109 8.79 -20.18 -0.40
C LYS A 109 7.51 -21.03 -0.45
N ALA A 110 6.32 -20.40 -0.45
CA ALA A 110 5.03 -21.09 -0.55
C ALA A 110 4.87 -21.86 -1.87
N VAL A 111 5.30 -21.27 -2.99
CA VAL A 111 5.34 -21.94 -4.31
C VAL A 111 6.26 -23.15 -4.28
N ARG A 112 7.43 -23.03 -3.64
CA ARG A 112 8.37 -24.16 -3.49
C ARG A 112 7.86 -25.27 -2.57
N SER A 113 7.03 -24.94 -1.58
CA SER A 113 6.39 -25.92 -0.70
C SER A 113 5.08 -26.47 -1.24
N GLY A 114 4.60 -25.99 -2.39
CA GLY A 114 3.34 -26.43 -3.00
C GLY A 114 2.08 -26.03 -2.22
N ASP A 115 2.14 -24.93 -1.43
CA ASP A 115 1.01 -24.50 -0.59
C ASP A 115 0.05 -23.56 -1.37
N PRO A 116 -1.20 -23.99 -1.66
CA PRO A 116 -2.17 -23.21 -2.43
C PRO A 116 -2.79 -22.05 -1.64
N SER A 117 -2.55 -21.93 -0.33
CA SER A 117 -3.03 -20.82 0.52
C SER A 117 -2.51 -19.45 0.08
N CYS A 118 -1.46 -19.40 -0.75
CA CYS A 118 -0.78 -18.17 -1.16
C CYS A 118 -1.12 -17.75 -2.59
N ASP A 119 -2.01 -18.47 -3.28
CA ASP A 119 -2.32 -18.22 -4.68
C ASP A 119 -3.25 -17.00 -4.86
N LEU A 120 -2.64 -15.90 -5.29
CA LEU A 120 -3.32 -14.65 -5.67
C LEU A 120 -4.33 -14.87 -6.80
N LEU A 121 -4.14 -15.85 -7.68
CA LEU A 121 -5.12 -16.18 -8.72
C LEU A 121 -6.41 -16.74 -8.13
N GLN A 122 -6.36 -17.40 -6.97
CA GLN A 122 -7.55 -17.89 -6.29
C GLN A 122 -8.34 -16.75 -5.61
N PHE A 123 -7.66 -15.71 -5.12
CA PHE A 123 -8.32 -14.53 -4.55
C PHE A 123 -8.96 -13.65 -5.63
N ILE A 124 -8.34 -13.53 -6.81
CA ILE A 124 -8.93 -12.81 -7.95
C ILE A 124 -10.13 -13.59 -8.52
N ARG A 125 -10.05 -14.93 -8.64
CA ARG A 125 -11.14 -15.76 -9.17
C ARG A 125 -12.31 -16.01 -8.21
N ARG A 126 -12.14 -15.86 -6.89
CA ARG A 126 -13.23 -16.03 -5.89
C ARG A 126 -14.02 -14.75 -5.60
N ARG A 127 -13.70 -13.64 -6.30
CA ARG A 127 -14.28 -12.32 -6.04
C ARG A 127 -15.16 -11.81 -7.21
N ASP A 128 -15.43 -12.67 -8.18
CA ASP A 128 -16.51 -12.50 -9.16
C ASP A 128 -17.78 -13.18 -8.63
#